data_AF-A0A7G7BLB3-F1
#
_entry.id   AF-A0A7G7BLB3-F1
#
_cell.length_a   1.000
_cell.length_b   1.000
_cell.length_c   1.000
_cell.angle_alpha   90.00
_cell.angle_beta   90.00
_cell.angle_gamma   90.00
#
_symmetry.space_group_name_H-M   'P 1'
#
loop_
_entity.id
_entity.type
_entity.pdbx_description
1 polymer ?
#
loop_
_entity_poly.entity_id
_entity_poly.type
_entity_poly.pdbx_seq_one_letter_code
_entity_poly.pdbx_strand_id
1 'polypeptide(L)'
;MDRISFTVLHATAADAVTTAAGILPPAGPADLVGVIGRAVLDALHPVGKRHRVKARTRKNPTSKYGPNAGQHPTTSQNYTIDTTVTFFEHGLSNRSRR
;
A
#
# COMPACT_ATOMS: atom_id res chain seq x y z
N MET A 1 -2.64 13.24 -5.90
CA MET A 1 -3.97 12.66 -6.23
C MET A 1 -4.11 11.42 -5.40
N ASP A 2 -5.05 11.49 -4.46
CA ASP A 2 -5.24 10.45 -3.47
C ASP A 2 -5.97 9.27 -4.09
N ARG A 3 -5.69 8.08 -3.56
CA ARG A 3 -6.14 6.82 -4.17
C ARG A 3 -6.89 6.02 -3.11
N ILE A 4 -8.19 5.91 -3.32
CA ILE A 4 -9.06 5.07 -2.51
C ILE A 4 -8.68 3.59 -2.66
N SER A 5 -8.77 2.84 -1.55
CA SER A 5 -8.57 1.40 -1.54
C SER A 5 -9.89 0.69 -1.86
N PHE A 6 -9.98 0.06 -3.03
CA PHE A 6 -11.15 -0.76 -3.39
C PHE A 6 -11.40 -1.89 -2.37
N THR A 7 -10.34 -2.43 -1.77
CA THR A 7 -10.45 -3.46 -0.73
C THR A 7 -11.11 -2.92 0.54
N VAL A 8 -10.78 -1.71 0.97
CA VAL A 8 -11.44 -1.07 2.13
C VAL A 8 -12.91 -0.81 1.81
N LEU A 9 -13.18 -0.19 0.65
CA LEU A 9 -14.54 0.09 0.18
C LEU A 9 -15.41 -1.18 0.19
N HIS A 10 -14.92 -2.26 -0.42
CA HIS A 10 -15.64 -3.53 -0.50
C HIS A 10 -15.83 -4.20 0.87
N ALA A 11 -14.81 -4.17 1.74
CA ALA A 11 -14.90 -4.76 3.07
C ALA A 11 -15.93 -4.02 3.94
N THR A 12 -15.88 -2.68 4.00
CA THR A 12 -16.84 -1.86 4.76
C THR A 12 -18.26 -1.97 4.20
N ALA A 13 -18.42 -2.09 2.87
CA ALA A 13 -19.73 -2.33 2.27
C ALA A 13 -20.31 -3.70 2.64
N ALA A 14 -19.49 -4.76 2.61
CA ALA A 14 -19.90 -6.10 3.00
C ALA A 14 -20.27 -6.18 4.50
N ASP A 15 -19.51 -5.51 5.36
CA ASP A 15 -19.79 -5.44 6.81
C ASP A 15 -21.09 -4.69 7.11
N ALA A 16 -21.32 -3.53 6.50
CA ALA A 16 -22.57 -2.77 6.65
C ALA A 16 -23.81 -3.56 6.21
N VAL A 17 -23.71 -4.32 5.11
CA VAL A 17 -24.80 -5.21 4.66
C VAL A 17 -24.99 -6.38 5.62
N THR A 18 -23.92 -7.01 6.09
CA THR A 18 -23.98 -8.20 6.97
C THR A 18 -24.54 -7.86 8.35
N THR A 19 -24.16 -6.72 8.91
CA THR A 19 -24.64 -6.21 10.21
C THR A 19 -26.02 -5.54 10.13
N ALA A 20 -26.56 -5.36 8.91
CA ALA A 20 -27.75 -4.55 8.61
C ALA A 20 -27.67 -3.09 9.15
N ALA A 21 -26.47 -2.59 9.45
CA ALA A 21 -26.25 -1.29 10.06
C ALA A 21 -26.48 -0.16 9.05
N GLY A 22 -27.38 0.78 9.38
CA GLY A 22 -27.61 1.99 8.58
C GLY A 22 -28.29 1.76 7.22
N ILE A 23 -28.96 0.63 7.01
CA ILE A 23 -29.73 0.37 5.78
C ILE A 23 -30.88 1.38 5.59
N LEU A 24 -31.55 1.75 6.69
CA LEU A 24 -32.56 2.81 6.68
C LEU A 24 -31.90 4.16 6.99
N PRO A 25 -32.20 5.23 6.24
CA PRO A 25 -31.66 6.55 6.53
C PRO A 25 -32.17 7.05 7.90
N PRO A 26 -31.29 7.60 8.75
CA PRO A 26 -31.72 8.23 10.00
C PRO A 26 -32.58 9.46 9.72
N ALA A 27 -33.41 9.85 10.70
CA ALA A 27 -34.23 11.05 10.58
C ALA A 27 -33.34 12.32 10.50
N GLY A 28 -33.36 12.99 9.35
CA GLY A 28 -32.57 14.20 9.10
C GLY A 28 -32.05 14.27 7.66
N PRO A 29 -31.11 15.20 7.38
CA PRO A 29 -30.41 15.24 6.10
C PRO A 29 -29.62 13.95 5.82
N ALA A 30 -29.64 13.49 4.57
CA ALA A 30 -28.90 12.29 4.19
C ALA A 30 -27.39 12.49 4.30
N ASP A 31 -26.71 11.61 5.04
CA ASP A 31 -25.25 11.56 5.10
C ASP A 31 -24.69 10.97 3.80
N LEU A 32 -24.26 11.86 2.90
CA LEU A 32 -23.73 11.50 1.58
C LEU A 32 -22.37 10.78 1.63
N VAL A 33 -21.63 10.88 2.75
CA VAL A 33 -20.34 10.20 2.92
C VAL A 33 -20.55 8.82 3.53
N GLY A 34 -21.43 8.73 4.53
CA GLY A 34 -21.81 7.46 5.17
C GLY A 34 -20.64 6.74 5.84
N VAL A 35 -20.87 5.49 6.24
CA VAL A 35 -19.83 4.65 6.88
C VAL A 35 -18.74 4.26 5.87
N ILE A 36 -19.13 3.91 4.64
CA ILE A 36 -18.21 3.48 3.58
C ILE A 36 -17.27 4.60 3.15
N GLY A 37 -17.78 5.82 2.92
CA GLY A 37 -16.97 6.95 2.49
C GLY A 37 -15.96 7.39 3.56
N ARG A 38 -16.35 7.40 4.84
CA ARG A 38 -15.42 7.71 5.95
C ARG A 38 -14.27 6.69 6.00
N ALA A 39 -14.59 5.40 6.08
CA ALA A 39 -13.57 4.34 6.12
C ALA A 39 -12.59 4.40 4.93
N VAL A 40 -13.07 4.78 3.73
CA VAL A 40 -12.25 4.93 2.54
C VAL A 40 -11.35 6.18 2.57
N LEU A 41 -11.82 7.29 3.15
CA LEU A 41 -11.05 8.52 3.32
C LEU A 41 -10.01 8.41 4.45
N ASP A 42 -10.34 7.68 5.52
CA ASP A 42 -9.42 7.41 6.64
C ASP A 42 -8.29 6.43 6.22
N ALA A 43 -8.55 5.56 5.23
CA ALA A 43 -7.62 4.53 4.75
C ALA A 43 -7.16 4.74 3.30
N LEU A 44 -6.90 6.00 2.92
CA LEU A 44 -6.30 6.33 1.62
C LEU A 44 -4.95 5.62 1.42
N HIS A 45 -4.68 5.15 0.21
CA HIS A 45 -3.37 4.59 -0.11
C HIS A 45 -2.27 5.65 0.03
N PRO A 46 -1.06 5.27 0.49
CA PRO A 46 0.08 6.18 0.58
C PRO A 46 0.28 6.97 -0.72
N VAL A 47 0.69 8.23 -0.62
CA VAL A 47 0.91 9.12 -1.77
C VAL A 47 1.88 8.50 -2.79
N GLY A 48 2.86 7.72 -2.31
CA GLY A 48 3.78 6.93 -3.13
C GLY A 48 3.10 5.79 -3.90
N LYS A 49 3.36 5.71 -5.22
CA LYS A 49 3.08 4.49 -5.99
C LYS A 49 3.94 3.35 -5.45
N ARG A 50 3.36 2.14 -5.29
CA ARG A 50 4.07 0.93 -4.85
C ARG A 50 5.36 0.80 -5.67
N HIS A 51 6.51 0.80 -4.99
CA HIS A 51 7.79 1.01 -5.68
C HIS A 51 7.98 -0.08 -6.73
N ARG A 52 8.07 0.37 -7.99
CA ARG A 52 8.35 -0.49 -9.13
C ARG A 52 9.80 -0.35 -9.50
N VAL A 53 10.27 -1.50 -9.86
CA VAL A 53 11.49 -2.10 -9.36
C VAL A 53 11.81 -3.12 -10.50
N LYS A 54 10.78 -3.58 -11.26
CA LYS A 54 10.73 -3.75 -12.74
C LYS A 54 9.48 -3.15 -13.38
N ALA A 55 9.50 -3.06 -14.71
CA ALA A 55 8.32 -2.84 -15.55
C ALA A 55 7.38 -4.07 -15.65
N ARG A 56 6.16 -3.88 -16.19
CA ARG A 56 5.31 -4.97 -16.67
C ARG A 56 5.47 -5.11 -18.19
N THR A 57 5.57 -6.35 -18.66
CA THR A 57 5.67 -6.67 -20.09
C THR A 57 4.36 -7.29 -20.58
N ARG A 58 3.77 -6.76 -21.64
CA ARG A 58 2.67 -7.38 -22.39
C ARG A 58 3.26 -8.35 -23.41
N LYS A 59 2.84 -9.62 -23.41
CA LYS A 59 3.30 -10.59 -24.43
C LYS A 59 2.51 -10.42 -25.75
N ASN A 60 3.23 -10.48 -26.86
CA ASN A 60 2.73 -10.75 -28.21
C ASN A 60 3.87 -11.47 -28.98
N PRO A 61 3.66 -12.63 -29.63
CA PRO A 61 4.71 -13.36 -30.35
C PRO A 61 5.43 -12.57 -31.45
N THR A 62 4.75 -11.64 -32.14
CA THR A 62 5.32 -10.77 -33.19
C THR A 62 5.67 -9.36 -32.69
N SER A 63 5.81 -9.18 -31.37
CA SER A 63 6.12 -7.86 -30.79
C SER A 63 7.44 -7.29 -31.33
N LYS A 64 7.44 -6.01 -31.72
CA LYS A 64 8.65 -5.20 -31.98
C LYS A 64 9.66 -5.25 -30.82
N TYR A 65 9.20 -5.50 -29.59
CA TYR A 65 10.04 -5.65 -28.40
C TYR A 65 10.60 -7.07 -28.19
N GLY A 66 10.36 -8.01 -29.11
CA GLY A 66 10.88 -9.38 -29.08
C GLY A 66 12.40 -9.45 -28.93
N PRO A 67 13.21 -8.68 -29.70
CA PRO A 67 14.67 -8.65 -29.56
C PRO A 67 15.17 -8.11 -28.20
N ASN A 68 14.37 -7.28 -27.52
CA ASN A 68 14.70 -6.72 -26.20
C ASN A 68 14.19 -7.60 -25.05
N ALA A 69 13.56 -8.75 -25.34
CA ALA A 69 13.14 -9.70 -24.33
C ALA A 69 14.37 -10.22 -23.56
N GLY A 70 14.39 -10.02 -22.24
CA GLY A 70 15.50 -10.42 -21.37
C GLY A 70 16.60 -9.37 -21.14
N GLN A 71 16.57 -8.22 -21.83
CA GLN A 71 17.62 -7.17 -21.69
C GLN A 71 17.42 -6.21 -20.51
N HIS A 72 16.21 -6.17 -19.94
CA HIS A 72 15.94 -5.47 -18.67
C HIS A 72 15.66 -6.49 -17.58
N PRO A 73 15.77 -6.10 -16.28
CA PRO A 73 15.25 -6.91 -15.19
C PRO A 73 13.80 -7.33 -15.42
N THR A 74 13.63 -8.57 -15.88
CA THR A 74 12.36 -9.31 -15.92
C THR A 74 11.89 -9.65 -14.51
N THR A 75 12.69 -9.38 -13.48
CA THR A 75 12.38 -9.38 -12.04
C THR A 75 12.55 -8.00 -11.42
N SER A 76 11.78 -7.75 -10.37
CA SER A 76 11.74 -6.45 -9.71
C SER A 76 13.00 -6.28 -8.86
N GLN A 77 13.84 -5.28 -9.15
CA GLN A 77 15.07 -4.94 -8.41
C GLN A 77 14.86 -3.96 -7.26
N ASN A 78 15.03 -4.46 -6.03
CA ASN A 78 15.09 -3.63 -4.83
C ASN A 78 16.50 -3.07 -4.67
N TYR A 79 16.60 -1.76 -4.44
CA TYR A 79 17.87 -1.09 -4.20
C TYR A 79 18.04 -0.84 -2.70
N THR A 80 19.17 -1.27 -2.16
CA THR A 80 19.64 -0.93 -0.82
C THR A 80 20.77 0.07 -0.98
N ILE A 81 20.74 1.20 -0.26
CA ILE A 81 21.92 2.06 -0.13
C ILE A 81 22.08 2.42 1.35
N ASP A 82 23.29 2.15 1.84
CA ASP A 82 23.66 2.07 3.25
C ASP A 82 23.75 3.44 3.93
N THR A 83 23.51 3.50 5.24
CA THR A 83 23.60 4.75 6.02
C THR A 83 23.83 4.47 7.51
N THR A 84 24.77 5.20 8.11
CA THR A 84 25.23 4.94 9.49
C THR A 84 24.73 6.02 10.44
N VAL A 85 24.09 5.63 11.53
CA VAL A 85 23.62 6.52 12.60
C VAL A 85 24.01 5.93 13.95
N THR A 86 24.75 6.67 14.77
CA THR A 86 25.27 6.19 16.05
C THR A 86 25.38 7.32 17.08
N PHE A 87 24.86 7.10 18.29
CA PHE A 87 25.03 7.98 19.45
C PHE A 87 25.25 7.12 20.71
N PHE A 88 26.16 7.53 21.59
CA PHE A 88 26.43 6.85 22.87
C PHE A 88 25.93 7.72 24.02
N GLU A 89 24.91 7.28 24.78
CA GLU A 89 24.41 8.05 25.92
C GLU A 89 25.24 7.82 27.20
N HIS A 90 25.25 6.59 27.73
CA HIS A 90 26.20 6.21 28.80
C HIS A 90 26.75 4.80 28.59
N GLY A 91 28.00 4.59 29.02
CA GLY A 91 28.86 3.49 28.55
C GLY A 91 28.45 2.08 28.99
N LEU A 92 28.83 1.09 28.18
CA LEU A 92 28.67 -0.34 28.49
C LEU A 92 29.44 -0.72 29.77
N SER A 93 28.80 -1.51 30.63
CA SER A 93 29.38 -1.97 31.89
C SER A 93 30.45 -3.06 31.69
N ASN A 94 31.40 -3.14 32.62
CA ASN A 94 32.58 -3.99 32.48
C ASN A 94 32.29 -5.49 32.62
N ARG A 95 32.94 -6.30 31.76
CA ARG A 95 32.90 -7.77 31.81
C ARG A 95 33.69 -8.30 33.01
N SER A 96 33.14 -9.29 33.72
CA SER A 96 33.79 -9.91 34.88
C SER A 96 35.00 -10.78 34.51
N ARG A 97 35.93 -10.93 35.45
CA ARG A 97 37.18 -11.69 35.29
C ARG A 97 37.01 -13.16 35.71
N ARG A 98 37.85 -14.01 35.11
CA ARG A 98 38.15 -15.38 35.54
C ARG A 98 39.57 -15.42 36.08
#